data_AF-A0A0M1JYH2-F1
#
_entry.id   AF-A0A0M1JYH2-F1
#
_cell.length_a   1.000
_cell.length_b   1.000
_cell.length_c   1.000
_cell.angle_alpha   90.00
_cell.angle_beta   90.00
_cell.angle_gamma   90.00
#
_symmetry.space_group_name_H-M   'P 1'
#
loop_
_entity.id
_entity.type
_entity.pdbx_description
1 polymer ?
#
loop_
_entity_poly.entity_id
_entity_poly.type
_entity_poly.pdbx_seq_one_letter_code
_entity_poly.pdbx_strand_id
1 'polypeptide(L)'
;MTIPLDLPPELEAELAKEAAQIKLPLSEYIVHLLSVRQVFNHPPKNGRELIAYWQAAGVIGSRPDITNPQKYASQLRSQAEFL
;
A
#
# COMPACT_ATOMS: atom_id res chain seq x y z
N MET A 1 -4.42 16.00 -20.91
CA MET A 1 -3.05 16.56 -20.83
C MET A 1 -2.09 15.40 -20.89
N THR A 2 -1.04 15.48 -21.71
CA THR A 2 -0.08 14.37 -21.90
C THR A 2 1.26 14.76 -21.31
N ILE A 3 1.81 13.93 -20.44
CA ILE A 3 3.12 14.12 -19.81
C ILE A 3 4.00 12.95 -20.26
N PRO A 4 5.00 13.17 -21.14
CA PRO A 4 5.95 12.12 -21.48
C PRO A 4 6.84 11.83 -20.25
N LEU A 5 7.01 10.55 -19.93
CA LEU A 5 7.81 10.10 -18.80
C LEU A 5 8.80 9.07 -19.33
N ASP A 6 10.09 9.39 -19.31
CA ASP A 6 11.14 8.43 -19.64
C ASP A 6 11.42 7.58 -18.41
N LEU A 7 11.09 6.29 -18.50
CA LEU A 7 11.34 5.30 -17.47
C LEU A 7 12.58 4.47 -17.82
N PRO A 8 13.44 4.13 -16.84
CA PRO A 8 14.42 3.07 -17.03
C PRO A 8 13.71 1.78 -17.45
N PRO A 9 14.28 1.00 -18.39
CA PRO A 9 13.62 -0.20 -18.93
C PRO A 9 13.36 -1.26 -17.86
N GLU A 10 14.20 -1.33 -16.82
CA GLU A 10 14.00 -2.23 -15.69
C GLU A 10 12.73 -1.85 -14.90
N LEU A 11 12.52 -0.55 -14.67
CA LEU A 11 11.39 -0.04 -13.92
C LEU A 11 10.07 -0.21 -14.70
N GLU A 12 10.11 0.01 -16.01
CA GLU A 12 8.95 -0.25 -16.88
C GLU A 12 8.52 -1.72 -16.81
N ALA A 13 9.49 -2.65 -16.85
CA ALA A 13 9.22 -4.08 -16.77
C ALA A 13 8.62 -4.51 -15.42
N GLU A 14 9.10 -3.95 -14.31
CA GLU A 14 8.53 -4.21 -12.98
C GLU A 14 7.09 -3.70 -12.88
N LEU A 15 6.83 -2.47 -13.32
CA LEU A 15 5.49 -1.88 -13.30
C LEU A 15 4.52 -2.65 -14.19
N ALA A 16 4.97 -3.13 -15.35
CA ALA A 16 4.17 -3.98 -16.23
C ALA A 16 3.81 -5.32 -15.57
N LYS A 17 4.75 -5.91 -14.83
CA LYS A 17 4.53 -7.15 -14.09
C LYS A 17 3.52 -6.95 -12.95
N GLU A 18 3.63 -5.87 -12.19
CA GLU A 18 2.66 -5.53 -11.14
C GLU A 18 1.26 -5.31 -11.70
N ALA A 19 1.15 -4.53 -12.79
CA ALA A 19 -0.12 -4.29 -13.49
C ALA A 19 -0.77 -5.61 -13.95
N ALA A 20 0.03 -6.54 -14.49
CA ALA A 20 -0.44 -7.85 -14.92
C ALA A 20 -0.97 -8.72 -13.76
N GLN A 21 -0.34 -8.66 -12.58
CA GLN A 21 -0.80 -9.41 -11.40
C GLN A 21 -2.21 -9.00 -10.95
N ILE A 22 -2.53 -7.71 -11.08
CA ILE A 22 -3.84 -7.16 -10.73
C ILE A 22 -4.78 -7.05 -11.95
N LYS A 23 -4.38 -7.60 -13.10
CA LYS A 23 -5.14 -7.62 -14.37
C LYS A 23 -5.54 -6.23 -14.87
N LEU A 24 -4.65 -5.26 -14.72
CA LEU A 24 -4.86 -3.88 -15.14
C LEU A 24 -3.90 -3.53 -16.30
N PRO A 25 -4.32 -2.75 -17.31
CA PRO A 25 -3.40 -2.21 -18.31
C PRO A 25 -2.32 -1.35 -17.64
N LEU A 26 -1.09 -1.38 -18.16
CA LEU A 26 0.02 -0.59 -17.60
C LEU A 26 -0.35 0.91 -17.51
N SER A 27 -0.93 1.49 -18.56
CA SER A 27 -1.35 2.90 -18.56
C SER A 27 -2.34 3.24 -17.43
N GLU A 28 -3.33 2.38 -17.20
CA GLU A 28 -4.30 2.55 -16.12
C GLU A 28 -3.66 2.35 -14.75
N TYR A 29 -2.73 1.40 -14.64
CA TYR A 29 -1.95 1.17 -13.43
C TYR A 29 -1.11 2.38 -13.06
N ILE A 30 -0.41 2.98 -14.02
CA ILE A 30 0.38 4.19 -13.80
C ILE A 30 -0.51 5.35 -13.35
N VAL A 31 -1.66 5.57 -14.01
CA VAL A 31 -2.61 6.61 -13.59
C VAL A 31 -3.11 6.35 -12.16
N HIS A 32 -3.46 5.11 -11.84
CA HIS A 32 -3.87 4.73 -10.49
C HIS A 32 -2.76 5.05 -9.47
N LEU A 33 -1.54 4.62 -9.73
CA LEU A 33 -0.39 4.83 -8.86
C LEU A 33 -0.06 6.32 -8.65
N LEU A 34 -0.18 7.13 -9.71
CA LEU A 34 -0.01 8.59 -9.63
C LEU A 34 -1.18 9.27 -8.91
N SER A 35 -2.41 8.75 -9.02
CA SER A 35 -3.60 9.30 -8.34
C SER A 35 -3.64 8.94 -6.84
N VAL A 36 -3.13 7.75 -6.50
CA VAL A 36 -3.07 7.21 -5.13
C VAL A 36 -1.81 7.64 -4.41
N ARG A 37 -0.91 8.41 -5.05
CA ARG A 37 0.14 9.17 -4.36
C ARG A 37 -0.52 10.20 -3.43
N GLN A 38 -1.03 9.73 -2.30
CA GLN A 38 -0.92 10.45 -1.05
C GLN A 38 0.56 10.55 -0.81
N VAL A 39 1.15 11.62 -1.33
CA VAL A 39 2.41 12.08 -0.80
C VAL A 39 2.15 12.20 0.69
N PHE A 40 2.80 11.37 1.51
CA PHE A 40 2.85 11.50 2.95
C PHE A 40 3.58 12.82 3.26
N ASN A 41 2.98 13.95 2.87
CA ASN A 41 3.51 15.28 3.06
C ASN A 41 3.51 15.63 4.55
N HIS A 42 2.61 15.00 5.31
CA HIS A 42 2.51 15.13 6.75
C HIS A 42 2.27 13.75 7.37
N PRO A 43 3.31 12.90 7.46
CA PRO A 43 3.16 11.68 8.23
C PRO A 43 2.79 12.04 9.66
N PRO A 44 1.91 11.25 10.30
CA PRO A 44 1.49 11.50 11.66
C PRO A 44 2.70 11.56 12.58
N LYS A 45 2.85 12.66 13.32
CA LYS A 45 4.04 12.95 14.12
C LYS A 45 3.97 12.36 15.53
N ASN A 46 2.78 11.91 15.94
CA ASN A 46 2.53 11.32 17.24
C ASN A 46 1.40 10.29 17.16
N GLY A 47 1.22 9.52 18.24
CA GLY A 47 0.24 8.45 18.30
C GLY A 47 -1.21 8.91 18.09
N ARG A 48 -1.55 10.14 18.51
CA ARG A 48 -2.91 10.68 18.31
C ARG A 48 -3.18 10.96 16.82
N GLU A 49 -2.22 11.58 16.14
CA GLU A 49 -2.31 11.81 14.68
C GLU A 49 -2.36 10.50 13.91
N LEU A 50 -1.61 9.49 14.37
CA LEU A 50 -1.61 8.16 13.73
C LEU A 50 -2.98 7.47 13.84
N ILE A 51 -3.60 7.51 15.02
CA ILE A 51 -4.94 6.96 15.22
C ILE A 51 -5.96 7.69 14.34
N ALA A 52 -5.92 9.03 14.30
CA ALA A 52 -6.82 9.83 13.46
C ALA A 52 -6.67 9.50 11.97
N TYR A 53 -5.42 9.33 11.50
CA TYR A 53 -5.13 8.89 10.14
C TYR A 53 -5.73 7.51 9.82
N TRP A 54 -5.50 6.51 10.69
CA TRP A 54 -6.07 5.18 10.49
C TRP A 54 -7.59 5.16 10.51
N GLN A 55 -8.22 6.00 11.34
CA GLN A 55 -9.67 6.11 11.38
C GLN A 55 -10.22 6.74 10.09
N ALA A 56 -9.61 7.82 9.59
CA ALA A 56 -10.00 8.45 8.32
C ALA A 56 -9.80 7.51 7.12
N ALA A 57 -8.77 6.66 7.17
CA ALA A 57 -8.51 5.63 6.17
C ALA A 57 -9.41 4.38 6.31
N GLY A 58 -10.32 4.33 7.30
CA GLY A 58 -11.21 3.20 7.53
C GLY A 58 -10.51 1.91 8.01
N VAL A 59 -9.27 2.02 8.49
CA VAL A 59 -8.45 0.87 8.92
C VAL A 59 -8.91 0.37 10.29
N ILE A 60 -9.34 1.28 11.18
CA ILE A 60 -9.81 0.92 12.51
C ILE A 60 -11.09 0.08 12.40
N GLY A 61 -11.04 -1.15 12.94
CA GLY A 61 -12.16 -2.10 12.89
C GLY A 61 -12.30 -2.87 11.59
N SER A 62 -11.41 -2.68 10.61
CA SER A 62 -11.46 -3.38 9.31
C SER A 62 -11.15 -4.89 9.38
N ARG A 63 -10.60 -5.37 10.50
CA ARG A 63 -10.22 -6.77 10.74
C ARG A 63 -11.00 -7.41 11.89
N PRO A 64 -12.33 -7.56 11.77
CA PRO A 64 -13.15 -8.19 12.80
C PRO A 64 -12.85 -9.69 12.96
N ASP A 65 -12.22 -10.30 11.95
CA ASP A 65 -11.76 -11.68 11.95
C ASP A 65 -10.63 -11.93 12.97
N ILE A 66 -9.90 -10.88 13.38
CA ILE A 66 -8.85 -10.98 14.39
C ILE A 66 -9.46 -10.79 15.79
N THR A 67 -9.85 -11.89 16.42
CA THR A 67 -10.45 -11.88 17.77
C THR A 67 -9.41 -11.73 18.88
N ASN A 68 -8.17 -12.19 18.68
CA ASN A 68 -7.05 -12.05 19.62
C ASN A 68 -5.85 -11.43 18.91
N PRO A 69 -5.72 -10.09 18.95
CA PRO A 69 -4.66 -9.36 18.24
C PRO A 69 -3.25 -9.78 18.64
N GLN A 70 -3.03 -10.09 19.93
CA GLN A 70 -1.71 -10.45 20.45
C GLN A 70 -1.26 -11.81 19.92
N LYS A 71 -2.16 -12.82 19.94
CA LYS A 71 -1.87 -14.14 19.40
C LYS A 71 -1.62 -14.07 17.89
N TYR A 72 -2.46 -13.32 17.18
CA TYR A 72 -2.31 -13.11 15.74
C TYR A 72 -0.97 -12.45 15.39
N ALA A 73 -0.58 -11.40 16.12
CA ALA A 73 0.71 -10.73 15.93
C ALA A 73 1.90 -11.67 16.20
N SER A 74 1.81 -12.52 17.23
CA SER A 74 2.86 -13.51 17.51
C SER A 74 2.99 -14.53 16.37
N GLN A 75 1.87 -15.06 15.88
CA GLN A 75 1.86 -16.01 14.76
C GLN A 75 2.42 -15.40 13.48
N LEU A 76 2.10 -14.13 13.21
CA LEU A 76 2.60 -13.42 12.05
C LEU A 76 4.13 -13.25 12.10
N ARG A 77 4.69 -12.91 13.27
CA ARG A 77 6.15 -12.82 13.45
C ARG A 77 6.83 -14.16 13.23
N SER A 78 6.30 -15.23 13.84
CA SER A 78 6.85 -16.57 13.66
C SER A 78 6.80 -17.02 12.19
N GLN A 79 5.77 -16.64 11.42
CA GLN A 79 5.72 -16.96 9.99
C GLN A 79 6.77 -16.19 9.17
N ALA A 80 7.03 -14.93 9.51
CA ALA A 80 7.99 -14.10 8.80
C ALA A 80 9.45 -14.50 9.06
N GLU A 81 9.76 -15.05 10.24
CA GLU A 81 11.11 -15.54 10.59
C GLU A 81 11.48 -16.87 9.90
N PHE A 82 10.49 -17.59 9.35
CA PHE A 82 10.67 -18.86 8.64
C PHE A 82 10.62 -18.71 7.10
N LEU A 83 10.62 -17.48 6.58
CA LEU A 83 10.76 -17.14 5.16
C LEU A 83 12.20 -16.72 4.83
#